data_AF-E2BGE3-F1
#
_entry.id   AF-E2BGE3-F1
#
_cell.length_a   1.000
_cell.length_b   1.000
_cell.length_c   1.000
_cell.angle_alpha   90.00
_cell.angle_beta   90.00
_cell.angle_gamma   90.00
#
_symmetry.space_group_name_H-M   'P 1'
#
loop_
_entity.id
_entity.type
_entity.pdbx_description
1 polymer ?
#
loop_
_entity_poly.entity_id
_entity_poly.type
_entity_poly.pdbx_seq_one_letter_code
_entity_poly.pdbx_strand_id
1 'polypeptide(L)' 'LLHNFPNMWIVIGSRVQEWPPRSPDLTSLDFYFWGYIRDIVYSQKPTTVEHMKNRIRQACRNINVGVL' A
#
# COMPACT_ATOMS: atom_id res chain seq x y z
N LEU A 1 16.36 4.06 11.08
CA LEU A 1 15.51 4.02 12.29
C LEU A 1 14.12 3.59 11.85
N LEU A 2 13.86 2.28 11.81
CA LEU A 2 12.56 1.72 11.44
C LEU A 2 11.66 1.78 12.67
N HIS A 3 10.73 2.73 12.72
CA HIS A 3 9.66 2.71 13.70
C HIS A 3 8.57 1.76 13.20
N ASN A 4 8.37 0.65 13.92
CA ASN A 4 7.19 -0.20 13.79
C ASN A 4 5.98 0.55 14.37
N PHE A 5 4.95 0.78 13.55
CA PHE A 5 3.68 1.37 14.00
C PHE A 5 2.54 0.36 13.80
N PRO A 6 2.24 -0.50 14.78
CA PRO A 6 1.15 -1.44 14.65
C PRO A 6 -0.20 -0.68 14.71
N ASN A 7 -1.07 -0.94 13.73
CA ASN A 7 -2.49 -0.52 13.67
C ASN A 7 -2.81 0.94 13.26
N MET A 8 -2.08 1.56 12.32
CA MET A 8 -2.43 2.92 11.88
C MET A 8 -3.27 2.92 10.58
N TRP A 9 -4.59 3.11 10.71
CA TRP A 9 -5.46 3.50 9.60
C TRP A 9 -5.28 5.00 9.32
N ILE A 10 -4.43 5.35 8.34
CA ILE A 10 -4.17 6.74 7.95
C ILE A 10 -5.20 7.14 6.90
N VAL A 11 -6.26 7.81 7.34
CA VAL A 11 -7.16 8.55 6.45
C VAL A 11 -6.55 9.94 6.25
N ILE A 12 -6.45 10.39 5.00
CA ILE A 12 -6.08 11.78 4.66
C ILE A 12 -7.12 12.71 5.32
N GLY A 13 -6.71 13.37 6.41
CA GLY A 13 -7.59 14.20 7.26
C GLY A 13 -7.58 13.85 8.77
N SER A 14 -6.90 12.79 9.19
CA SER A 14 -6.79 12.47 10.63
C SER A 14 -5.95 13.53 11.37
N ARG A 15 -6.58 14.24 12.31
CA ARG A 15 -6.02 15.29 13.20
C ARG A 15 -4.83 14.87 14.08
N VAL A 16 -4.30 13.66 13.94
CA VAL A 16 -3.31 13.07 14.86
C VAL A 16 -1.88 13.17 14.33
N GLN A 17 -1.68 13.45 13.03
CA GLN A 17 -0.33 13.51 12.45
C GLN A 17 -0.24 14.64 11.40
N GLU A 18 0.41 15.74 11.76
CA GLU A 18 0.73 16.86 10.86
C GLU A 18 1.87 16.47 9.93
N TRP A 19 1.55 15.80 8.82
CA TRP A 19 2.55 15.56 7.77
C TRP A 19 2.79 16.84 6.96
N PRO A 20 4.04 17.13 6.56
CA PRO A 20 4.32 18.26 5.70
C PRO A 20 3.55 18.13 4.38
N PRO A 21 3.01 19.23 3.83
CA PRO A 21 2.30 19.20 2.56
C PRO A 21 3.18 18.58 1.46
N ARG A 22 2.62 17.60 0.74
CA ARG A 22 3.28 16.78 -0.31
C ARG A 22 4.39 15.84 0.19
N SER A 23 4.13 15.08 1.25
CA SER A 23 5.02 13.99 1.67
C SER A 23 4.41 12.60 1.43
N PRO A 24 4.17 12.17 0.18
CA PRO A 24 3.74 10.80 -0.12
C PRO A 24 4.82 9.76 0.25
N ASP A 25 6.04 10.19 0.53
CA ASP A 25 7.17 9.34 0.94
C ASP A 25 7.13 8.95 2.43
N LEU A 26 6.27 9.58 3.24
CA LEU A 26 6.25 9.41 4.70
C LEU A 26 5.15 8.47 5.22
N THR A 27 4.24 8.02 4.37
CA THR A 27 3.26 6.99 4.70
C THR A 27 3.83 5.63 4.31
N SER A 28 4.14 4.79 5.30
CA SER A 28 4.54 3.39 5.08
C SER A 28 3.56 2.69 4.14
N LEU A 29 2.27 3.02 4.27
CA LEU A 29 1.22 2.58 3.37
C LEU A 29 1.51 2.98 1.92
N ASP A 30 1.70 4.26 1.58
CA ASP A 30 1.82 4.64 0.18
C ASP A 30 3.08 4.11 -0.50
N PHE A 31 4.20 3.98 0.23
CA PHE A 31 5.43 3.40 -0.33
C PHE A 31 5.37 1.88 -0.43
N TYR A 32 5.09 1.20 0.69
CA TYR A 32 5.14 -0.26 0.75
C TYR A 32 3.93 -0.90 0.05
N PHE A 33 2.72 -0.42 0.32
CA PHE A 33 1.51 -1.00 -0.27
C PHE A 33 1.52 -0.83 -1.79
N TRP A 34 1.68 0.40 -2.30
CA TRP A 34 1.62 0.61 -3.75
C TRP A 34 2.85 0.05 -4.48
N GLY A 35 4.03 0.01 -3.86
CA GLY A 35 5.20 -0.66 -4.40
C GLY A 35 4.95 -2.16 -4.56
N TYR A 36 4.57 -2.84 -3.48
CA TYR A 36 4.28 -4.27 -3.47
C TYR A 36 3.14 -4.67 -4.43
N ILE A 37 2.03 -3.93 -4.41
CA ILE A 37 0.89 -4.20 -5.29
C ILE A 37 1.32 -4.05 -6.75
N ARG A 38 2.10 -3.02 -7.09
CA ARG A 38 2.58 -2.79 -8.46
C ARG A 38 3.45 -3.95 -8.95
N ASP A 39 4.39 -4.41 -8.13
CA ASP A 39 5.29 -5.50 -8.51
C ASP A 39 4.51 -6.79 -8.82
N ILE A 40 3.49 -7.12 -8.02
CA ILE A 40 2.67 -8.32 -8.26
C ILE A 40 1.73 -8.14 -9.47
N VAL A 41 1.07 -7.00 -9.57
CA VAL A 41 0.07 -6.72 -10.62
C VAL A 41 0.72 -6.48 -11.98
N TYR A 42 2.01 -6.17 -12.04
CA TYR A 42 2.73 -5.96 -13.31
C TYR A 42 3.85 -6.97 -13.57
N SER A 43 4.11 -7.94 -12.69
CA SER A 43 5.07 -9.05 -12.92
C SER A 43 4.86 -9.80 -14.24
N GLN A 44 3.60 -9.99 -14.62
CA GLN A 44 3.18 -10.51 -15.91
C GLN A 44 2.49 -9.42 -16.75
N LYS A 45 2.62 -9.54 -18.08
CA LYS A 45 1.98 -8.63 -19.04
C LYS A 45 0.49 -8.47 -18.73
N PRO A 46 -0.03 -7.24 -18.62
CA PRO A 46 -1.46 -7.01 -18.46
C PRO A 46 -2.27 -7.69 -19.56
N THR A 47 -3.31 -8.41 -19.16
CA THR A 47 -4.19 -9.13 -20.09
C THR A 47 -5.55 -8.44 -20.15
N THR A 48 -6.56 -8.93 -19.42
CA THR A 48 -7.91 -8.39 -19.37
C THR A 48 -8.13 -7.62 -18.08
N VAL A 49 -9.10 -6.69 -18.09
CA VAL A 49 -9.50 -5.94 -16.90
C VAL A 49 -9.85 -6.88 -15.74
N GLU A 50 -10.56 -7.98 -16.01
CA GLU A 50 -10.98 -8.92 -14.96
C GLU A 50 -9.79 -9.67 -14.37
N HIS A 51 -8.83 -10.08 -15.21
CA HIS A 51 -7.60 -10.71 -14.73
C HIS A 51 -6.78 -9.74 -13.87
N MET A 52 -6.66 -8.47 -14.28
CA MET A 52 -5.97 -7.44 -13.50
C MET A 52 -6.66 -7.18 -12.16
N LYS A 53 -7.99 -7.09 -12.13
CA LYS A 53 -8.77 -7.00 -10.88
C LYS A 53 -8.52 -8.20 -9.97
N ASN A 54 -8.49 -9.42 -10.53
CA ASN A 54 -8.20 -10.62 -9.76
C ASN A 54 -6.78 -10.60 -9.16
N ARG A 55 -5.78 -10.14 -9.92
CA ARG A 55 -4.40 -9.98 -9.44
C ARG A 55 -4.29 -8.99 -8.29
N ILE A 56 -4.97 -7.83 -8.38
CA ILE A 56 -5.02 -6.85 -7.30
C ILE A 56 -5.64 -7.48 -6.04
N ARG A 57 -6.78 -8.18 -6.17
CA ARG A 57 -7.44 -8.84 -5.03
C ARG A 57 -6.55 -9.89 -4.37
N GLN A 58 -5.83 -10.69 -5.16
CA GLN A 58 -4.88 -11.68 -4.65
C GLN A 58 -3.69 -11.03 -3.96
N ALA A 59 -3.11 -9.99 -4.57
CA ALA A 59 -2.00 -9.24 -3.99
C ALA A 59 -2.38 -8.66 -2.62
N CYS A 60 -3.56 -8.03 -2.50
CA CYS A 60 -4.07 -7.50 -1.23
C CYS A 60 -4.27 -8.59 -0.16
N ARG A 61 -4.77 -9.78 -0.53
CA ARG A 61 -4.95 -10.90 0.43
C ARG A 61 -3.62 -11.43 0.98
N ASN A 62 -2.55 -11.30 0.21
CA ASN A 62 -1.22 -11.77 0.62
C ASN A 62 -0.48 -10.75 1.48
N ILE A 63 -1.02 -9.54 1.67
CA ILE A 63 -0.41 -8.56 2.57
C ILE A 63 -0.68 -8.99 4.00
N ASN A 64 0.38 -9.36 4.71
CA ASN A 64 0.31 -9.63 6.13
C ASN A 64 0.12 -8.30 6.88
N VAL A 65 -0.94 -8.19 7.68
CA VAL A 65 -1.23 -6.97 8.45
C VAL A 65 -0.13 -6.65 9.46
N GLY A 66 0.64 -7.65 9.90
CA GLY A 66 1.77 -7.46 10.82
C GLY A 66 3.05 -6.90 10.17
N VAL A 67 3.10 -6.78 8.83
CA VAL A 67 4.21 -6.13 8.11
C VAL A 67 3.85 -4.75 7.53
N LEU A 68 2.59 -4.32 7.69
CA LEU A 68 2.12 -2.96 7.41
C LEU A 68 2.18 -2.10 8.66
#